data_AF-A0A0S7WRK9-F1
#
_entry.id   AF-A0A0S7WRK9-F1
#
_cell.length_a   1.000
_cell.length_b   1.000
_cell.length_c   1.000
_cell.angle_alpha   90.00
_cell.angle_beta   90.00
_cell.angle_gamma   90.00
#
_symmetry.space_group_name_H-M   'P 1'
#
loop_
_entity.id
_entity.type
_entity.pdbx_description
1 polymer ?
#
loop_
_entity_poly.entity_id
_entity_poly.type
_entity_poly.pdbx_seq_one_letter_code
_entity_poly.pdbx_strand_id
1 'polypeptide(L)'
;MRAGKCWKPAVVLPLCVAVLVGVATWARAGTIDARLEERLRSVSEGELISVSVMMGERLDYVYLRSIAAGLPRGEARELVRDEAVAVTSESQEGVRSLIEKAIVEGRASEPRYLHAVNAVRLLASPSLIGEIAGLPEVRTVIYNERAFALVGLESGPEMAQRPPTFRPQAARGDTAWGVLWIGADEVWQLGFRGHGALVAIIDTGIWYYHTDLSGNMWTNPGEIPNNFIDDDNNGYVDDYYGFNFDNHTSDPIDAMGHGTHVAGTVAGDGTRGAGAKRLMSGRRSSIR
;
A
#
# COMPACT_ATOMS: atom_id res chain seq x y z
N MET A 1 -38.00 71.57 28.43
CA MET A 1 -37.92 71.52 26.96
C MET A 1 -36.89 70.45 26.60
N ARG A 2 -37.35 69.22 26.29
CA ARG A 2 -37.19 68.51 24.99
C ARG A 2 -35.76 68.57 24.42
N ALA A 3 -35.09 67.49 24.02
CA ALA A 3 -35.29 66.05 24.08
C ALA A 3 -33.92 65.43 23.70
N GLY A 4 -33.47 64.41 24.42
CA GLY A 4 -32.22 63.70 24.14
C GLY A 4 -32.34 62.83 22.88
N LYS A 5 -31.36 62.92 21.99
CA LYS A 5 -31.20 62.05 20.83
C LYS A 5 -30.80 60.65 21.32
N CYS A 6 -31.69 59.67 21.10
CA CYS A 6 -31.43 58.25 21.34
C CYS A 6 -31.21 57.58 19.97
N TRP A 7 -30.04 56.96 19.81
CA TRP A 7 -29.62 56.23 18.61
C TRP A 7 -30.15 54.80 18.71
N LYS A 8 -30.75 54.26 17.65
CA LYS A 8 -31.03 52.81 17.51
C LYS A 8 -30.40 52.32 16.20
N PRO A 9 -29.76 51.14 16.19
CA PRO A 9 -29.08 50.62 15.02
C PRO A 9 -30.08 49.94 14.06
N ALA A 10 -29.85 50.10 12.75
CA ALA A 10 -30.54 49.33 11.73
C ALA A 10 -29.83 47.99 11.57
N VAL A 11 -30.53 46.90 11.87
CA VAL A 11 -30.11 45.53 11.55
C VAL A 11 -30.47 45.28 10.09
N VAL A 12 -29.47 45.12 9.23
CA VAL A 12 -29.63 44.66 7.86
C VAL A 12 -29.44 43.14 7.88
N LEU A 13 -30.53 42.37 7.73
CA LEU A 13 -30.45 40.95 7.39
C LEU A 13 -30.15 40.82 5.88
N PRO A 14 -29.08 40.12 5.45
CA PRO A 14 -28.93 39.77 4.06
C PRO A 14 -29.85 38.58 3.75
N LEU A 15 -30.73 38.78 2.77
CA LEU A 15 -31.58 37.74 2.19
C LEU A 15 -30.69 36.84 1.30
N CYS A 16 -30.19 35.73 1.84
CA CYS A 16 -29.52 34.70 1.03
C CYS A 16 -30.56 33.96 0.19
N VAL A 17 -30.73 34.37 -1.06
CA VAL A 17 -31.48 33.60 -2.07
C VAL A 17 -30.56 32.47 -2.55
N ALA A 18 -30.73 31.27 -1.98
CA ALA A 18 -30.14 30.06 -2.51
C ALA A 18 -30.86 29.69 -3.81
N VAL A 19 -30.24 29.98 -4.96
CA VAL A 19 -30.70 29.46 -6.25
C VAL A 19 -30.24 28.01 -6.33
N LEU A 20 -31.14 27.08 -5.98
CA LEU A 20 -30.98 25.65 -6.25
C LEU A 20 -31.10 25.42 -7.76
N VAL A 21 -29.98 25.48 -8.47
CA VAL A 21 -29.88 24.91 -9.82
C VAL A 21 -29.77 23.40 -9.64
N GLY A 22 -30.91 22.72 -9.67
CA GLY A 22 -30.96 21.26 -9.75
C GLY A 22 -30.42 20.80 -11.09
N VAL A 23 -29.11 20.55 -11.17
CA VAL A 23 -28.56 19.73 -12.25
C VAL A 23 -28.96 18.30 -11.91
N ALA A 24 -29.91 17.75 -12.66
CA ALA A 24 -30.20 16.33 -12.61
C ALA A 24 -28.97 15.59 -13.15
N THR A 25 -28.02 15.30 -12.28
CA THR A 25 -26.95 14.36 -12.55
C THR A 25 -27.59 12.99 -12.68
N TRP A 26 -27.65 12.46 -13.89
CA TRP A 26 -27.91 11.04 -14.09
C TRP A 26 -26.80 10.31 -13.33
N ALA A 27 -27.11 9.77 -12.15
CA ALA A 27 -26.21 8.89 -11.44
C ALA A 27 -25.90 7.73 -12.39
N ARG A 28 -24.66 7.65 -12.87
CA ARG A 28 -24.18 6.43 -13.49
C ARG A 28 -24.03 5.45 -12.34
N ALA A 29 -24.89 4.44 -12.29
CA ALA A 29 -24.62 3.27 -11.45
C ALA A 29 -23.20 2.77 -11.75
N GLY A 30 -22.48 2.37 -10.70
CA GLY A 30 -21.16 1.78 -10.83
C GLY A 30 -21.17 0.53 -11.71
N THR A 31 -20.06 0.26 -12.37
CA THR A 31 -19.90 -0.93 -13.23
C THR A 31 -19.39 -2.14 -12.44
N ILE A 32 -19.61 -3.34 -12.95
CA ILE A 32 -18.95 -4.56 -12.45
C ILE A 32 -17.86 -4.93 -13.46
N ASP A 33 -16.66 -5.27 -12.98
CA ASP A 33 -15.56 -5.74 -13.84
C ASP A 33 -15.99 -7.01 -14.59
N ALA A 34 -15.64 -7.13 -15.88
CA ALA A 34 -15.93 -8.29 -16.72
C ALA A 34 -15.49 -9.64 -16.09
N ARG A 35 -14.35 -9.69 -15.40
CA ARG A 35 -13.90 -10.90 -14.69
C ARG A 35 -14.82 -11.23 -13.51
N LEU A 36 -15.27 -10.20 -12.80
CA LEU A 36 -16.23 -10.36 -11.72
C LEU A 36 -17.58 -10.83 -12.27
N GLU A 37 -18.06 -10.26 -13.37
CA GLU A 37 -19.28 -10.70 -14.04
C GLU A 37 -19.20 -12.17 -14.46
N GLU A 38 -18.05 -12.62 -14.98
CA GLU A 38 -17.83 -14.02 -15.30
C GLU A 38 -17.87 -14.90 -14.05
N ARG A 39 -17.18 -14.50 -12.98
CA ARG A 39 -17.19 -15.23 -11.70
C ARG A 39 -18.61 -15.35 -11.14
N LEU A 40 -19.38 -14.27 -11.15
CA LEU A 40 -20.75 -14.22 -10.62
C LEU A 40 -21.72 -15.19 -11.33
N ARG A 41 -21.46 -15.54 -12.60
CA ARG A 41 -22.29 -16.52 -13.33
C ARG A 41 -22.14 -17.96 -12.83
N SER A 42 -21.04 -18.26 -12.15
CA SER A 42 -20.70 -19.61 -11.68
C SER A 42 -20.85 -19.83 -10.18
N VAL A 43 -21.11 -18.76 -9.42
CA VAL A 43 -21.07 -18.76 -7.96
C VAL A 43 -22.48 -18.74 -7.37
N SER A 44 -22.69 -19.47 -6.28
CA SER A 44 -23.97 -19.48 -5.55
C SER A 44 -24.13 -18.27 -4.64
N GLU A 45 -25.37 -17.88 -4.34
CA GLU A 45 -25.65 -16.72 -3.46
C GLU A 45 -25.04 -16.83 -2.06
N GLY A 46 -24.81 -18.05 -1.55
CA GLY A 46 -24.22 -18.28 -0.24
C GLY A 46 -22.70 -18.15 -0.17
N GLU A 47 -22.01 -17.97 -1.31
CA GLU A 47 -20.55 -17.84 -1.36
C GLU A 47 -20.14 -16.37 -1.36
N LEU A 48 -19.21 -16.01 -0.45
CA LEU A 48 -18.67 -14.67 -0.40
C LEU A 48 -17.45 -14.54 -1.32
N ILE A 49 -17.48 -13.54 -2.19
CA ILE A 49 -16.45 -13.27 -3.19
C ILE A 49 -15.61 -12.08 -2.72
N SER A 50 -14.29 -12.22 -2.82
CA SER A 50 -13.34 -11.13 -2.57
C SER A 50 -13.42 -10.08 -3.67
N VAL A 51 -13.84 -8.87 -3.30
CA VAL A 51 -14.00 -7.74 -4.22
C VAL A 51 -13.38 -6.46 -3.67
N SER A 52 -13.03 -5.56 -4.58
CA SER A 52 -12.66 -4.17 -4.25
C SER A 52 -13.68 -3.23 -4.87
N VAL A 53 -14.36 -2.46 -4.02
CA VAL A 53 -15.32 -1.42 -4.39
C VAL A 53 -14.54 -0.13 -4.56
N MET A 54 -14.45 0.36 -5.79
CA MET A 54 -13.78 1.62 -6.10
C MET A 54 -14.81 2.74 -6.07
N MET A 55 -14.56 3.77 -5.26
CA MET A 55 -15.46 4.92 -5.17
C MET A 55 -15.35 5.82 -6.40
N GLY A 56 -16.42 6.58 -6.66
CA GLY A 56 -16.50 7.61 -7.70
C GLY A 56 -15.66 8.83 -7.38
N GLU A 57 -15.73 9.28 -6.13
CA GLU A 57 -14.92 10.39 -5.63
C GLU A 57 -13.45 10.00 -5.61
N ARG A 58 -12.56 10.88 -6.10
CA ARG A 58 -11.13 10.62 -6.16
C ARG A 58 -10.39 11.64 -5.32
N LEU A 59 -9.35 11.20 -4.61
CA LEU A 59 -8.47 12.12 -3.93
C LEU A 59 -7.83 13.11 -4.92
N ASP A 60 -7.97 14.40 -4.64
CA ASP A 60 -7.30 15.45 -5.39
C ASP A 60 -5.84 15.56 -4.94
N TYR A 61 -4.96 14.85 -5.63
CA TYR A 61 -3.52 14.87 -5.34
C TYR A 61 -2.87 16.24 -5.56
N VAL A 62 -3.44 17.10 -6.41
CA VAL A 62 -2.92 18.46 -6.63
C VAL A 62 -3.23 19.31 -5.40
N TYR A 63 -4.46 19.22 -4.90
CA TYR A 63 -4.87 19.86 -3.66
C TYR A 63 -4.08 19.33 -2.45
N LEU A 64 -4.00 18.01 -2.26
CA LEU A 64 -3.23 17.40 -1.17
C LEU A 64 -1.76 17.85 -1.18
N ARG A 65 -1.16 17.95 -2.37
CA ARG A 65 0.21 18.48 -2.52
C ARG A 65 0.28 19.97 -2.17
N SER A 66 -0.76 20.74 -2.50
CA SER A 66 -0.80 22.19 -2.24
C SER A 66 -0.87 22.50 -0.74
N ILE A 67 -1.67 21.76 0.03
CA ILE A 67 -1.81 21.98 1.48
C ILE A 67 -0.57 21.50 2.25
N ALA A 68 0.15 20.50 1.72
CA ALA A 68 1.39 20.00 2.29
C ALA A 68 2.62 20.82 1.91
N ALA A 69 2.49 21.80 1.00
CA ALA A 69 3.62 22.52 0.45
C ALA A 69 4.34 23.37 1.51
N GLY A 70 5.64 23.15 1.66
CA GLY A 70 6.48 23.91 2.60
C GLY A 70 6.46 23.39 4.04
N LEU A 71 5.63 22.39 4.36
CA LEU A 71 5.64 21.75 5.67
C LEU A 71 6.82 20.77 5.82
N PRO A 72 7.33 20.56 7.04
CA PRO A 72 8.21 19.43 7.35
C PRO A 72 7.55 18.10 6.96
N ARG A 73 8.35 17.11 6.54
CA ARG A 73 7.84 15.83 6.01
C ARG A 73 6.87 15.10 6.95
N GLY A 74 7.09 15.17 8.26
CA GLY A 74 6.21 14.58 9.27
C GLY A 74 4.83 15.23 9.28
N GLU A 75 4.78 16.55 9.45
CA GLU A 75 3.55 17.34 9.43
C GLU A 75 2.81 17.23 8.10
N ALA A 76 3.55 17.25 6.98
CA ALA A 76 2.99 17.03 5.64
C ALA A 76 2.30 15.66 5.53
N ARG A 77 2.91 14.60 6.08
CA ARG A 77 2.34 13.25 6.06
C ARG A 77 1.05 13.18 6.87
N GLU A 78 1.05 13.74 8.08
CA GLU A 78 -0.13 13.74 8.96
C GLU A 78 -1.29 14.51 8.33
N LEU A 79 -1.03 15.71 7.82
CA LEU A 79 -2.05 16.52 7.15
C LEU A 79 -2.65 15.80 5.93
N VAL A 80 -1.80 15.23 5.06
CA VAL A 80 -2.28 14.49 3.88
C VAL A 80 -3.08 13.26 4.28
N ARG A 81 -2.66 12.54 5.33
CA ARG A 81 -3.40 11.40 5.87
C ARG A 81 -4.77 11.82 6.36
N ASP A 82 -4.83 12.83 7.22
CA ASP A 82 -6.07 13.25 7.87
C ASP A 82 -7.08 13.78 6.86
N GLU A 83 -6.62 14.56 5.88
CA GLU A 83 -7.46 15.04 4.77
C GLU A 83 -7.97 13.87 3.91
N ALA A 84 -7.09 12.92 3.56
CA ALA A 84 -7.49 11.75 2.80
C ALA A 84 -8.53 10.91 3.57
N VAL A 85 -8.33 10.71 4.88
CA VAL A 85 -9.27 9.96 5.73
C VAL A 85 -10.60 10.69 5.82
N ALA A 86 -10.61 12.01 5.98
CA ALA A 86 -11.84 12.80 6.05
C ALA A 86 -12.67 12.68 4.76
N VAL A 87 -12.06 13.00 3.61
CA VAL A 87 -12.72 12.95 2.29
C VAL A 87 -13.25 11.55 1.98
N THR A 88 -12.43 10.54 2.20
CA THR A 88 -12.83 9.17 1.86
C THR A 88 -13.86 8.61 2.84
N SER A 89 -13.80 8.94 4.13
CA SER A 89 -14.81 8.51 5.10
C SER A 89 -16.19 9.06 4.80
N GLU A 90 -16.28 10.33 4.37
CA GLU A 90 -17.53 10.93 3.90
C GLU A 90 -18.03 10.22 2.64
N SER A 91 -17.16 10.07 1.63
CA SER A 91 -17.57 9.43 0.37
C SER A 91 -17.99 7.96 0.51
N GLN A 92 -17.49 7.26 1.55
CA GLN A 92 -17.74 5.85 1.79
C GLN A 92 -18.92 5.59 2.73
N GLU A 93 -19.59 6.61 3.28
CA GLU A 93 -20.61 6.47 4.32
C GLU A 93 -21.80 5.59 3.89
N GLY A 94 -22.30 5.76 2.66
CA GLY A 94 -23.40 4.97 2.12
C GLY A 94 -23.04 3.50 1.93
N VAL A 95 -21.90 3.24 1.28
CA VAL A 95 -21.32 1.89 1.14
C VAL A 95 -21.08 1.23 2.50
N ARG A 96 -20.50 1.96 3.46
CA ARG A 96 -20.26 1.48 4.83
C ARG A 96 -21.56 1.04 5.50
N SER A 97 -22.58 1.90 5.46
CA SER A 97 -23.90 1.63 6.06
C SER A 97 -24.53 0.36 5.48
N LEU A 98 -24.43 0.16 4.15
CA LEU A 98 -24.93 -1.03 3.48
C LEU A 98 -24.15 -2.29 3.88
N ILE A 99 -22.82 -2.21 3.93
CA ILE A 99 -21.94 -3.31 4.31
C ILE A 99 -22.21 -3.74 5.76
N GLU A 100 -22.33 -2.81 6.70
CA GLU A 100 -22.59 -3.11 8.11
C GLU A 100 -23.88 -3.89 8.29
N LYS A 101 -24.95 -3.49 7.59
CA LYS A 101 -26.21 -4.23 7.56
C LYS A 101 -26.03 -5.63 6.95
N ALA A 102 -25.31 -5.72 5.83
CA ALA A 102 -25.08 -6.99 5.13
C ALA A 102 -24.22 -7.98 5.93
N ILE A 103 -23.32 -7.50 6.80
CA ILE A 103 -22.55 -8.33 7.73
C ILE A 103 -23.48 -9.03 8.72
N VAL A 104 -24.44 -8.30 9.30
CA VAL A 104 -25.44 -8.87 10.23
C VAL A 104 -26.29 -9.94 9.54
N GLU A 105 -26.53 -9.79 8.23
CA GLU A 105 -27.28 -10.72 7.40
C GLU A 105 -26.43 -11.88 6.85
N GLY A 106 -25.11 -11.91 7.14
CA GLY A 106 -24.19 -12.93 6.64
C GLY A 106 -23.85 -12.82 5.15
N ARG A 107 -24.17 -11.69 4.50
CA ARG A 107 -23.88 -11.41 3.08
C ARG A 107 -22.56 -10.70 2.85
N ALA A 108 -21.88 -10.28 3.92
CA ALA A 108 -20.56 -9.67 3.86
C ALA A 108 -19.68 -10.10 5.03
N SER A 109 -18.36 -10.03 4.83
CA SER A 109 -17.38 -10.14 5.90
C SER A 109 -16.07 -9.41 5.55
N GLU A 110 -15.23 -9.20 6.57
CA GLU A 110 -13.88 -8.63 6.46
C GLU A 110 -13.77 -7.29 5.70
N PRO A 111 -14.60 -6.27 6.00
CA PRO A 111 -14.45 -4.98 5.36
C PRO A 111 -13.11 -4.33 5.75
N ARG A 112 -12.48 -3.70 4.76
CA ARG A 112 -11.26 -2.90 4.88
C ARG A 112 -11.45 -1.62 4.07
N TYR A 113 -11.44 -0.48 4.75
CA TYR A 113 -11.60 0.83 4.15
C TYR A 113 -10.21 1.39 3.78
N LEU A 114 -9.99 1.58 2.48
CA LEU A 114 -8.70 1.96 1.89
C LEU A 114 -8.74 3.44 1.51
N HIS A 115 -8.30 4.29 2.41
CA HIS A 115 -8.35 5.75 2.24
C HIS A 115 -7.41 6.25 1.13
N ALA A 116 -6.23 5.66 0.96
CA ALA A 116 -5.23 6.13 -0.02
C ALA A 116 -5.67 6.04 -1.49
N VAL A 117 -6.63 5.16 -1.80
CA VAL A 117 -7.15 4.93 -3.16
C VAL A 117 -8.66 5.16 -3.26
N ASN A 118 -9.28 5.60 -2.17
CA ASN A 118 -10.72 5.67 -1.97
C ASN A 118 -11.44 4.39 -2.44
N ALA A 119 -11.22 3.29 -1.72
CA ALA A 119 -11.82 2.00 -2.03
C ALA A 119 -12.22 1.24 -0.76
N VAL A 120 -13.06 0.22 -0.91
CA VAL A 120 -13.42 -0.72 0.16
C VAL A 120 -13.18 -2.14 -0.32
N ARG A 121 -12.34 -2.90 0.38
CA ARG A 121 -12.14 -4.35 0.15
C ARG A 121 -13.01 -5.14 1.11
N LEU A 122 -13.72 -6.14 0.61
CA LEU A 122 -14.57 -7.01 1.42
C LEU A 122 -14.79 -8.37 0.74
N LEU A 123 -15.29 -9.32 1.52
CA LEU A 123 -15.95 -10.51 1.02
C LEU A 123 -17.45 -10.21 0.94
N ALA A 124 -18.09 -10.44 -0.21
CA ALA A 124 -19.49 -10.08 -0.45
C ALA A 124 -20.23 -11.15 -1.27
N SER A 125 -21.52 -11.34 -0.97
CA SER A 125 -22.39 -12.22 -1.75
C SER A 125 -22.71 -11.62 -3.14
N PRO A 126 -23.09 -12.44 -4.13
CA PRO A 126 -23.49 -11.96 -5.46
C PRO A 126 -24.57 -10.87 -5.43
N SER A 127 -25.64 -11.03 -4.63
CA SER A 127 -26.69 -10.01 -4.51
C SER A 127 -26.15 -8.69 -3.94
N LEU A 128 -25.32 -8.75 -2.90
CA LEU A 128 -24.73 -7.56 -2.31
C LEU A 128 -23.81 -6.83 -3.28
N ILE A 129 -23.04 -7.55 -4.09
CA ILE A 129 -22.18 -6.95 -5.13
C ILE A 129 -23.03 -6.14 -6.11
N GLY A 130 -24.19 -6.66 -6.52
CA GLY A 130 -25.14 -5.95 -7.37
C GLY A 130 -25.73 -4.70 -6.69
N GLU A 131 -26.09 -4.80 -5.40
CA GLU A 131 -26.58 -3.65 -4.62
C GLU A 131 -25.52 -2.55 -4.49
N ILE A 132 -24.29 -2.92 -4.14
CA ILE A 132 -23.15 -1.98 -4.02
C ILE A 132 -22.86 -1.30 -5.35
N ALA A 133 -22.83 -2.05 -6.46
CA ALA A 133 -22.61 -1.48 -7.79
C ALA A 133 -23.71 -0.47 -8.17
N GLY A 134 -24.92 -0.62 -7.64
CA GLY A 134 -26.03 0.31 -7.87
C GLY A 134 -25.92 1.64 -7.12
N LEU A 135 -25.01 1.77 -6.15
CA LEU A 135 -24.86 2.99 -5.36
C LEU A 135 -24.25 4.14 -6.20
N PRO A 136 -24.77 5.37 -6.11
CA PRO A 136 -24.29 6.51 -6.91
C PRO A 136 -22.85 6.92 -6.60
N GLU A 137 -22.37 6.66 -5.38
CA GLU A 137 -20.99 6.91 -4.96
C GLU A 137 -19.99 5.84 -5.43
N VAL A 138 -20.46 4.72 -5.98
CA VAL A 138 -19.59 3.63 -6.44
C VAL A 138 -19.28 3.79 -7.92
N ARG A 139 -17.99 3.78 -8.27
CA ARG A 139 -17.53 3.81 -9.67
C ARG A 139 -17.56 2.43 -10.30
N THR A 140 -16.96 1.46 -9.61
CA THR A 140 -16.86 0.09 -10.11
C THR A 140 -16.57 -0.89 -8.99
N VAL A 141 -17.05 -2.12 -9.13
CA VAL A 141 -16.67 -3.26 -8.27
C VAL A 141 -15.76 -4.19 -9.07
N ILE A 142 -14.57 -4.46 -8.54
CA ILE A 142 -13.50 -5.21 -9.20
C ILE A 142 -13.29 -6.54 -8.47
N TYR A 143 -13.09 -7.61 -9.24
CA TYR A 143 -12.73 -8.91 -8.67
C TYR A 143 -11.31 -8.85 -8.08
N ASN A 144 -11.16 -9.24 -6.82
CA ASN A 144 -9.88 -9.20 -6.12
C ASN A 144 -9.23 -10.60 -6.14
N GLU A 145 -8.58 -10.92 -7.26
CA GLU A 145 -7.80 -12.14 -7.45
C GLU A 145 -6.48 -12.08 -6.67
N ARG A 146 -6.04 -13.22 -6.10
CA ARG A 146 -4.69 -13.33 -5.54
C ARG A 146 -3.67 -13.22 -6.67
N ALA A 147 -2.81 -12.20 -6.58
CA ALA A 147 -1.61 -12.12 -7.39
C ALA A 147 -0.49 -12.95 -6.74
N PHE A 148 0.28 -13.68 -7.54
CA PHE A 148 1.46 -14.40 -7.09
C PHE A 148 2.72 -13.64 -7.52
N ALA A 149 3.76 -13.65 -6.68
CA ALA A 149 5.06 -13.15 -7.09
C ALA A 149 5.53 -13.89 -8.36
N LEU A 150 6.20 -13.16 -9.26
CA LEU A 150 6.76 -13.72 -10.49
C LEU A 150 7.98 -14.58 -10.16
N VAL A 151 7.73 -15.77 -9.60
CA VAL A 151 8.75 -16.76 -9.28
C VAL A 151 8.78 -17.78 -10.41
N GLY A 152 9.94 -17.97 -11.03
CA GLY A 152 10.08 -18.98 -12.10
C GLY A 152 9.68 -18.51 -13.49
N LEU A 153 9.70 -17.20 -13.78
CA LEU A 153 10.14 -16.79 -15.12
C LEU A 153 11.61 -17.18 -15.19
N GLU A 154 11.85 -18.47 -15.48
CA GLU A 154 13.13 -18.91 -15.95
C GLU A 154 13.50 -17.94 -17.05
N SER A 155 14.52 -17.14 -16.80
CA SER A 155 15.29 -16.57 -17.88
C SER A 155 15.56 -17.73 -18.81
N GLY A 156 14.89 -17.75 -19.96
CA GLY A 156 15.28 -18.64 -21.04
C GLY A 156 16.80 -18.51 -21.24
N PRO A 157 17.43 -19.47 -21.94
CA PRO A 157 18.90 -19.55 -22.06
C PRO A 157 19.60 -18.30 -22.65
N GLU A 158 18.89 -17.21 -22.89
CA GLU A 158 19.28 -16.00 -23.60
C GLU A 158 19.65 -14.79 -22.73
N MET A 159 19.37 -14.76 -21.41
CA MET A 159 19.78 -13.62 -20.55
C MET A 159 21.19 -13.72 -19.95
N ALA A 160 22.06 -14.56 -20.53
CA ALA A 160 23.50 -14.55 -20.23
C ALA A 160 24.30 -13.61 -21.16
N GLN A 161 23.63 -12.77 -21.96
CA GLN A 161 24.32 -11.80 -22.80
C GLN A 161 24.75 -10.60 -21.95
N ARG A 162 25.94 -10.71 -21.35
CA ARG A 162 26.73 -9.53 -20.94
C ARG A 162 26.68 -8.54 -22.10
N PRO A 163 26.29 -7.27 -21.91
CA PRO A 163 26.39 -6.27 -22.96
C PRO A 163 27.83 -6.27 -23.52
N PRO A 164 28.04 -6.29 -24.86
CA PRO A 164 29.32 -6.67 -25.46
C PRO A 164 30.54 -5.79 -25.15
N THR A 165 30.44 -4.74 -24.33
CA THR A 165 31.55 -3.79 -24.13
C THR A 165 31.71 -3.22 -22.72
N PHE A 166 30.91 -3.59 -21.71
CA PHE A 166 31.18 -3.12 -20.35
C PHE A 166 32.26 -3.96 -19.68
N ARG A 167 33.48 -3.43 -19.72
CA ARG A 167 34.56 -3.84 -18.84
C ARG A 167 34.51 -2.93 -17.62
N PRO A 168 33.97 -3.37 -16.47
CA PRO A 168 34.16 -2.62 -15.24
C PRO A 168 35.66 -2.44 -15.05
N GLN A 169 36.11 -1.21 -14.78
CA GLN A 169 37.50 -0.91 -14.44
C GLN A 169 37.84 -1.63 -13.14
N ALA A 170 38.30 -2.88 -13.26
CA ALA A 170 38.51 -3.83 -12.17
C ALA A 170 37.25 -4.05 -11.32
N ALA A 171 36.81 -5.30 -11.19
CA ALA A 171 35.84 -5.66 -10.16
C ALA A 171 36.39 -5.20 -8.79
N ARG A 172 35.86 -4.10 -8.25
CA ARG A 172 36.17 -3.64 -6.90
C ARG A 172 35.38 -4.51 -5.91
N GLY A 173 35.84 -5.75 -5.72
CA GLY A 173 35.24 -6.70 -4.78
C GLY A 173 34.02 -7.48 -5.32
N ASP A 174 33.16 -7.93 -4.41
CA ASP A 174 31.99 -8.81 -4.66
C ASP A 174 30.73 -8.05 -5.14
N THR A 175 30.87 -6.81 -5.64
CA THR A 175 29.73 -5.97 -6.09
C THR A 175 29.09 -6.51 -7.38
N ALA A 176 27.76 -6.62 -7.39
CA ALA A 176 26.99 -7.10 -8.54
C ALA A 176 27.15 -6.20 -9.77
N TRP A 177 27.21 -6.79 -10.96
CA TRP A 177 27.46 -6.05 -12.22
C TRP A 177 26.42 -4.96 -12.50
N GLY A 178 25.14 -5.18 -12.14
CA GLY A 178 24.06 -4.22 -12.36
C GLY A 178 24.24 -2.94 -11.53
N VAL A 179 24.81 -3.06 -10.32
CA VAL A 179 25.15 -1.93 -9.44
C VAL A 179 26.21 -1.05 -10.10
N LEU A 180 27.24 -1.67 -10.70
CA LEU A 180 28.29 -0.96 -11.44
C LEU A 180 27.75 -0.33 -12.72
N TRP A 181 26.82 -1.00 -13.40
CA TRP A 181 26.24 -0.50 -14.65
C TRP A 181 25.46 0.80 -14.45
N ILE A 182 24.77 0.95 -13.32
CA ILE A 182 24.03 2.18 -12.99
C ILE A 182 24.89 3.25 -12.32
N GLY A 183 26.20 3.03 -12.17
CA GLY A 183 27.14 3.98 -11.56
C GLY A 183 26.92 4.21 -10.06
N ALA A 184 26.28 3.26 -9.35
CA ALA A 184 26.00 3.42 -7.92
C ALA A 184 27.29 3.51 -7.08
N ASP A 185 28.35 2.82 -7.49
CA ASP A 185 29.65 2.85 -6.84
C ASP A 185 30.36 4.21 -6.98
N GLU A 186 30.14 4.93 -8.08
CA GLU A 186 30.62 6.30 -8.26
C GLU A 186 29.90 7.25 -7.30
N VAL A 187 28.59 7.11 -7.14
CA VAL A 187 27.78 7.89 -6.20
C VAL A 187 28.17 7.60 -4.74
N TRP A 188 28.48 6.34 -4.40
CA TRP A 188 28.99 5.97 -3.07
C TRP A 188 30.35 6.59 -2.75
N GLN A 189 31.22 6.78 -3.75
CA GLN A 189 32.51 7.47 -3.60
C GLN A 189 32.34 8.97 -3.31
N LEU A 190 31.22 9.57 -3.71
CA LEU A 190 30.85 10.93 -3.35
C LEU A 190 30.24 11.03 -1.94
N GLY A 191 30.13 9.91 -1.21
CA GLY A 191 29.58 9.83 0.15
C GLY A 191 28.07 9.61 0.23
N PHE A 192 27.37 9.56 -0.90
CA PHE A 192 25.93 9.32 -0.93
C PHE A 192 25.65 7.82 -0.91
N ARG A 193 25.21 7.29 0.24
CA ARG A 193 24.92 5.84 0.42
C ARG A 193 23.47 5.52 0.74
N GLY A 194 22.58 6.50 0.61
CA GLY A 194 21.15 6.34 0.95
C GLY A 194 20.83 6.50 2.44
N HIS A 195 21.76 6.97 3.27
CA HIS A 195 21.49 7.24 4.69
C HIS A 195 20.25 8.13 4.88
N GLY A 196 19.34 7.71 5.76
CA GLY A 196 18.10 8.43 6.05
C GLY A 196 16.96 8.18 5.05
N ALA A 197 17.20 7.42 3.97
CA ALA A 197 16.13 6.94 3.10
C ALA A 197 15.55 5.64 3.67
N LEU A 198 14.22 5.61 3.81
CA LEU A 198 13.46 4.40 4.12
C LEU A 198 12.80 3.89 2.82
N VAL A 199 13.01 2.61 2.50
CA VAL A 199 12.44 1.95 1.32
C VAL A 199 11.54 0.82 1.78
N ALA A 200 10.26 0.91 1.45
CA ALA A 200 9.31 -0.18 1.66
C ALA A 200 9.37 -1.16 0.48
N ILE A 201 9.41 -2.46 0.77
CA ILE A 201 9.44 -3.53 -0.23
C ILE A 201 8.19 -4.38 -0.03
N ILE A 202 7.33 -4.44 -1.04
CA ILE A 202 6.13 -5.29 -1.07
C ILE A 202 6.48 -6.54 -1.88
N ASP A 203 6.72 -7.66 -1.21
CA ASP A 203 7.24 -8.88 -1.82
C ASP A 203 6.90 -10.12 -0.96
N THR A 204 7.56 -11.26 -1.19
CA THR A 204 7.33 -12.55 -0.50
C THR A 204 7.77 -12.59 0.96
N GLY A 205 8.28 -11.47 1.48
CA GLY A 205 8.85 -11.34 2.82
C GLY A 205 10.34 -11.00 2.78
N ILE A 206 10.99 -11.06 3.95
CA ILE A 206 12.43 -10.84 4.09
C ILE A 206 13.04 -11.79 5.11
N TRP A 207 14.20 -12.38 4.80
CA TRP A 207 15.03 -13.02 5.81
C TRP A 207 15.83 -11.97 6.57
N TYR A 208 15.19 -11.31 7.53
CA TYR A 208 15.76 -10.18 8.29
C TYR A 208 16.94 -10.57 9.20
N TYR A 209 17.22 -11.86 9.38
CA TYR A 209 18.46 -12.35 10.03
C TYR A 209 19.66 -12.48 9.06
N HIS A 210 19.46 -12.24 7.76
CA HIS A 210 20.55 -12.31 6.79
C HIS A 210 21.63 -11.28 7.12
N THR A 211 22.89 -11.71 7.17
CA THR A 211 23.99 -10.87 7.68
C THR A 211 24.20 -9.60 6.86
N ASP A 212 23.93 -9.64 5.56
CA ASP A 212 24.08 -8.48 4.66
C ASP A 212 22.88 -7.51 4.71
N LEU A 213 21.82 -7.86 5.43
CA LEU A 213 20.57 -7.11 5.51
C LEU A 213 20.24 -6.64 6.92
N SER A 214 20.59 -7.41 7.95
CA SER A 214 20.16 -7.14 9.33
C SER A 214 20.62 -5.77 9.85
N GLY A 215 21.77 -5.28 9.39
CA GLY A 215 22.26 -3.93 9.72
C GLY A 215 21.51 -2.78 9.04
N ASN A 216 20.73 -3.08 8.00
CA ASN A 216 19.98 -2.11 7.21
C ASN A 216 18.45 -2.29 7.34
N MET A 217 18.01 -3.21 8.21
CA MET A 217 16.59 -3.38 8.50
C MET A 217 16.06 -2.18 9.27
N TRP A 218 14.96 -1.63 8.76
CA TRP A 218 14.13 -0.73 9.55
C TRP A 218 13.35 -1.53 10.59
N THR A 219 13.20 -0.94 11.77
CA THR A 219 12.36 -1.45 12.85
C THR A 219 11.31 -0.42 13.18
N ASN A 220 10.06 -0.84 13.40
CA ASN A 220 9.00 0.06 13.82
C ASN A 220 9.32 0.61 15.23
N PRO A 221 9.66 1.90 15.38
CA PRO A 221 9.97 2.46 16.70
C PRO A 221 8.73 2.64 17.57
N GLY A 222 7.52 2.51 16.99
CA GLY A 222 6.26 2.56 17.71
C GLY A 222 5.90 1.25 18.42
N GLU A 223 6.55 0.14 18.07
CA GLU A 223 6.21 -1.20 18.56
C GLU A 223 7.16 -1.72 19.65
N ILE A 224 6.61 -2.40 20.65
CA ILE A 224 7.36 -3.21 21.62
C ILE A 224 7.25 -4.67 21.18
N PRO A 225 8.32 -5.28 20.63
CA PRO A 225 8.20 -6.56 19.97
C PRO A 225 7.81 -7.70 20.91
N ASN A 226 6.84 -8.51 20.48
CA ASN A 226 6.30 -9.71 21.14
C ASN A 226 5.50 -9.43 22.41
N ASN A 227 4.81 -8.28 22.47
CA ASN A 227 3.91 -7.98 23.58
C ASN A 227 2.43 -8.28 23.25
N PHE A 228 2.13 -8.67 22.01
CA PHE A 228 0.79 -8.96 21.50
C PHE A 228 -0.16 -7.75 21.53
N ILE A 229 0.40 -6.54 21.48
CA ILE A 229 -0.31 -5.27 21.45
C ILE A 229 0.08 -4.53 20.17
N ASP A 230 -0.85 -3.77 19.62
CA ASP A 230 -0.60 -2.77 18.58
C ASP A 230 -0.28 -1.46 19.33
N ASP A 231 1.00 -1.21 19.59
CA ASP A 231 1.45 -0.14 20.47
C ASP A 231 1.33 1.23 19.81
N ASP A 232 1.52 1.29 18.49
CA ASP A 232 1.41 2.52 17.71
C ASP A 232 0.01 2.78 17.14
N ASN A 233 -0.93 1.85 17.36
CA ASN A 233 -2.32 1.85 16.91
C ASN A 233 -2.45 1.99 15.39
N ASN A 234 -1.56 1.38 14.63
CA ASN A 234 -1.59 1.37 13.17
C ASN A 234 -2.49 0.26 12.57
N GLY A 235 -3.03 -0.62 13.42
CA GLY A 235 -3.88 -1.76 13.06
C GLY A 235 -3.14 -3.09 12.90
N TYR A 236 -1.83 -3.12 13.16
CA TYR A 236 -0.95 -4.28 12.98
C TYR A 236 -0.17 -4.57 14.25
N VAL A 237 -0.71 -5.48 15.07
CA VAL A 237 -0.07 -5.97 16.29
C VAL A 237 1.35 -6.45 16.01
N ASP A 238 2.35 -6.00 16.78
CA ASP A 238 3.74 -6.47 16.76
C ASP A 238 4.48 -6.33 15.41
N ASP A 239 4.11 -5.39 14.52
CA ASP A 239 4.69 -5.23 13.16
C ASP A 239 6.13 -4.66 13.11
N TYR A 240 6.96 -5.09 14.05
CA TYR A 240 8.29 -4.57 14.33
C TYR A 240 9.25 -4.61 13.14
N TYR A 241 9.24 -5.67 12.33
CA TYR A 241 10.07 -5.79 11.11
C TYR A 241 9.27 -5.56 9.81
N GLY A 242 8.02 -5.13 9.92
CA GLY A 242 7.03 -5.11 8.85
C GLY A 242 5.91 -6.12 9.09
N PHE A 243 5.04 -6.30 8.09
CA PHE A 243 3.82 -7.10 8.23
C PHE A 243 3.61 -8.04 7.05
N ASN A 244 3.12 -9.25 7.32
CA ASN A 244 2.74 -10.22 6.30
C ASN A 244 1.25 -10.11 5.97
N PHE A 245 0.96 -9.45 4.85
CA PHE A 245 -0.42 -9.25 4.38
C PHE A 245 -1.07 -10.50 3.75
N ASP A 246 -0.30 -11.57 3.47
CA ASP A 246 -0.86 -12.78 2.87
C ASP A 246 -1.57 -13.65 3.91
N ASN A 247 -0.95 -13.85 5.07
CA ASN A 247 -1.46 -14.65 6.18
C ASN A 247 -1.87 -13.82 7.41
N HIS A 248 -1.75 -12.49 7.33
CA HIS A 248 -2.12 -11.53 8.38
C HIS A 248 -1.34 -11.74 9.69
N THR A 249 -0.02 -11.91 9.58
CA THR A 249 0.87 -12.05 10.74
C THR A 249 1.90 -10.93 10.79
N SER A 250 2.38 -10.63 11.99
CA SER A 250 3.44 -9.65 12.24
C SER A 250 4.84 -10.12 11.85
N ASP A 251 4.99 -11.39 11.46
CA ASP A 251 6.27 -11.93 10.99
C ASP A 251 6.33 -11.94 9.45
N PRO A 252 7.11 -11.04 8.83
CA PRO A 252 7.31 -11.01 7.38
C PRO A 252 8.45 -11.94 6.92
N ILE A 253 8.79 -13.00 7.68
CA ILE A 253 9.84 -13.93 7.30
C ILE A 253 9.62 -14.50 5.89
N ASP A 254 10.66 -14.42 5.05
CA ASP A 254 10.59 -14.88 3.67
C ASP A 254 10.65 -16.40 3.57
N ALA A 255 9.58 -17.00 3.07
CA ALA A 255 9.52 -18.44 2.79
C ALA A 255 9.86 -18.80 1.33
N MET A 256 9.96 -17.80 0.43
CA MET A 256 10.15 -18.03 -1.02
C MET A 256 11.53 -17.57 -1.53
N GLY A 257 12.11 -16.54 -0.91
CA GLY A 257 13.44 -16.00 -1.22
C GLY A 257 13.46 -14.83 -2.21
N HIS A 258 12.35 -14.55 -2.91
CA HIS A 258 12.30 -13.45 -3.89
C HIS A 258 12.44 -12.10 -3.20
N GLY A 259 11.68 -11.86 -2.13
CA GLY A 259 11.74 -10.61 -1.38
C GLY A 259 13.09 -10.37 -0.72
N THR A 260 13.73 -11.42 -0.18
CA THR A 260 15.11 -11.34 0.34
C THR A 260 16.11 -10.95 -0.76
N HIS A 261 15.96 -11.48 -1.98
CA HIS A 261 16.81 -11.14 -3.10
C HIS A 261 16.60 -9.68 -3.57
N VAL A 262 15.34 -9.23 -3.65
CA VAL A 262 15.00 -7.84 -3.96
C VAL A 262 15.58 -6.90 -2.89
N ALA A 263 15.41 -7.22 -1.61
CA ALA A 263 15.99 -6.46 -0.50
C ALA A 263 17.52 -6.41 -0.56
N GLY A 264 18.19 -7.52 -0.88
CA GLY A 264 19.64 -7.56 -1.09
C GLY A 264 20.12 -6.66 -2.23
N THR A 265 19.32 -6.54 -3.29
CA THR A 265 19.62 -5.64 -4.42
C THR A 265 19.53 -4.16 -4.00
N VAL A 266 18.60 -3.82 -3.11
CA VAL A 266 18.36 -2.45 -2.65
C VAL A 266 19.34 -2.04 -1.54
N ALA A 267 19.52 -2.90 -0.54
CA ALA A 267 20.13 -2.57 0.74
C ALA A 267 21.13 -3.61 1.25
N GLY A 268 21.63 -4.52 0.39
CA GLY A 268 22.72 -5.41 0.77
C GLY A 268 24.02 -4.64 1.01
N ASP A 269 24.66 -4.84 2.16
CA ASP A 269 25.93 -4.17 2.50
C ASP A 269 27.18 -4.90 1.95
N GLY A 270 26.99 -6.07 1.34
CA GLY A 270 28.04 -6.88 0.74
C GLY A 270 28.98 -7.54 1.75
N THR A 271 28.62 -7.57 3.04
CA THR A 271 29.50 -8.08 4.09
C THR A 271 29.68 -9.60 4.03
N ARG A 272 28.78 -10.39 3.42
CA ARG A 272 28.89 -11.86 3.28
C ARG A 272 28.15 -12.52 2.09
N GLY A 273 28.21 -11.93 0.90
CA GLY A 273 28.04 -12.70 -0.37
C GLY A 273 28.96 -13.95 -0.47
N ALA A 274 30.02 -14.02 0.34
CA ALA A 274 30.95 -15.14 0.46
C ALA A 274 30.45 -16.37 1.26
N GLY A 275 29.34 -16.28 2.00
CA GLY A 275 28.86 -17.37 2.87
C GLY A 275 28.26 -18.57 2.11
N ALA A 276 27.52 -18.32 1.04
CA ALA A 276 26.91 -19.36 0.22
C ALA A 276 27.95 -20.22 -0.53
N LYS A 277 29.12 -19.66 -0.82
CA LYS A 277 30.22 -20.40 -1.46
C LYS A 277 31.00 -21.31 -0.50
N ARG A 278 30.96 -21.07 0.81
CA ARG A 278 31.80 -21.79 1.78
C ARG A 278 31.15 -23.05 2.35
N LEU A 279 29.82 -23.17 2.31
CA LEU A 279 29.11 -24.36 2.76
C LEU A 279 29.13 -25.52 1.76
N MET A 280 29.41 -25.26 0.47
CA MET A 280 29.47 -26.31 -0.58
C MET A 280 30.88 -26.83 -0.88
N SER A 281 31.94 -26.25 -0.32
CA SER A 281 33.33 -26.76 -0.51
C SER A 281 33.88 -27.54 0.69
N GLY A 282 33.07 -27.81 1.72
CA GLY A 282 33.52 -28.29 3.04
C GLY A 282 33.20 -29.75 3.39
N ARG A 283 32.71 -30.58 2.47
CA ARG A 283 32.51 -32.03 2.73
C ARG A 283 33.08 -32.90 1.60
N ARG A 284 34.40 -32.95 1.51
CA ARG A 284 35.11 -34.14 1.05
C ARG A 284 36.19 -34.47 2.06
N SER A 285 35.85 -35.28 3.05
CA SER A 285 36.83 -36.05 3.82
C SER A 285 36.26 -37.43 4.11
N SER A 286 36.81 -38.39 3.37
CA SER A 286 36.98 -39.82 3.67
C SER A 286 36.14 -40.45 4.78
N ILE A 287 35.31 -41.42 4.38
CA ILE A 287 35.13 -42.65 5.15
C ILE A 287 35.55 -43.79 4.23
N ARG A 288 36.65 -44.46 4.59
CA ARG A 288 36.87 -45.87 4.29
C ARG A 288 36.16 -46.67 5.37
#